data_AF-A0A182YH70-F1
#
_entry.id   AF-A0A182YH70-F1
#
_cell.length_a   1.000
_cell.length_b   1.000
_cell.length_c   1.000
_cell.angle_alpha   90.00
_cell.angle_beta   90.00
_cell.angle_gamma   90.00
#
_symmetry.space_group_name_H-M   'P 1'
#
loop_
_entity.id
_entity.type
_entity.pdbx_description
1 polymer ?
#
loop_
_entity_poly.entity_id
_entity_poly.type
_entity_poly.pdbx_seq_one_letter_code
_entity_poly.pdbx_strand_id
1 'polypeptide(L)'
;MDAGRTVLPNDEPTRWGAFEDCANDYECATGIVTQYMEKYGTDCNGDGLVDCVDYTMLHVNGGPRCHGALGGTFATRFYQCMRQRQLRS
;
A
#
# COMPACT_ATOMS: atom_id res chain seq x y z
N MET A 1 0.69 -13.17 -4.25
CA MET A 1 -0.52 -14.01 -4.10
C MET A 1 -1.76 -13.13 -4.07
N ASP A 2 -1.81 -12.10 -3.22
CA ASP A 2 -3.03 -11.30 -3.04
C ASP A 2 -3.17 -10.11 -4.01
N ALA A 3 -2.05 -9.60 -4.53
CA ALA A 3 -1.98 -8.49 -5.48
C ALA A 3 -1.58 -8.95 -6.91
N GLY A 4 -2.27 -9.94 -7.47
CA GLY A 4 -2.13 -10.31 -8.89
C GLY A 4 -0.83 -11.01 -9.32
N ARG A 5 0.20 -11.08 -8.46
CA ARG A 5 1.55 -11.62 -8.78
C ARG A 5 2.27 -10.81 -9.88
N THR A 6 2.18 -9.48 -9.79
CA THR A 6 2.90 -8.54 -10.67
C THR A 6 4.41 -8.74 -10.61
N VAL A 7 5.04 -8.65 -11.76
CA VAL A 7 6.49 -8.79 -11.98
C VAL A 7 6.97 -7.78 -13.02
N LEU A 8 8.28 -7.64 -13.14
CA LEU A 8 8.91 -6.79 -14.16
C LEU A 8 8.57 -7.25 -15.59
N PRO A 9 8.69 -6.37 -16.60
CA PRO A 9 8.54 -6.75 -17.99
C PRO A 9 9.50 -7.89 -18.38
N ASN A 10 8.97 -8.93 -19.03
CA ASN A 10 9.70 -10.14 -19.43
C ASN A 10 10.23 -11.00 -18.26
N ASP A 11 9.68 -10.84 -17.06
CA ASP A 11 9.92 -11.73 -15.93
C ASP A 11 8.76 -12.71 -15.72
N GLU A 12 8.99 -13.79 -14.97
CA GLU A 12 8.02 -14.84 -14.73
C GLU A 12 7.53 -14.83 -13.27
N PRO A 13 6.21 -14.79 -13.02
CA PRO A 13 5.65 -14.78 -11.65
C PRO A 13 6.05 -15.95 -10.75
N THR A 14 6.55 -17.03 -11.34
CA THR A 14 7.00 -18.24 -10.63
C THR A 14 8.52 -18.29 -10.44
N ARG A 15 9.28 -17.38 -11.04
CA ARG A 15 10.74 -17.32 -10.87
C ARG A 15 11.07 -16.88 -9.45
N TRP A 16 12.03 -17.57 -8.85
CA TRP A 16 12.60 -17.15 -7.58
C TRP A 16 13.23 -15.75 -7.70
N GLY A 17 12.85 -14.82 -6.82
CA GLY A 17 13.33 -13.44 -6.83
C GLY A 17 12.44 -12.45 -7.60
N ALA A 18 11.44 -12.90 -8.36
CA ALA A 18 10.63 -12.01 -9.20
C ALA A 18 9.80 -11.00 -8.39
N PHE A 19 9.34 -11.40 -7.21
CA PHE A 19 8.65 -10.50 -6.30
C PHE A 19 9.61 -9.46 -5.74
N GLU A 20 10.79 -9.87 -5.29
CA GLU A 20 11.80 -8.98 -4.71
C GLU A 20 12.30 -7.97 -5.73
N ASP A 21 12.55 -8.41 -6.97
CA ASP A 21 12.99 -7.52 -8.05
C ASP A 21 11.90 -6.49 -8.39
N CYS A 22 10.64 -6.91 -8.48
CA CYS A 22 9.51 -6.01 -8.69
C CYS A 22 9.29 -5.05 -7.50
N ALA A 23 9.41 -5.53 -6.26
CA ALA A 23 9.25 -4.71 -5.06
C ALA A 23 10.35 -3.63 -4.92
N ASN A 24 11.51 -3.82 -5.56
CA ASN A 24 12.60 -2.85 -5.61
C ASN A 24 12.53 -1.90 -6.82
N ASP A 25 11.59 -2.09 -7.75
CA ASP A 25 11.33 -1.18 -8.85
C ASP A 25 10.11 -0.29 -8.55
N TYR A 26 10.23 1.02 -8.82
CA TYR A 26 9.21 1.99 -8.42
C TYR A 26 7.85 1.75 -9.11
N GLU A 27 7.86 1.53 -10.42
CA GLU A 27 6.63 1.35 -11.22
C GLU A 27 6.00 -0.01 -10.89
N CYS A 28 6.83 -1.04 -10.78
CA CYS A 28 6.37 -2.39 -10.47
C CYS A 28 5.81 -2.49 -9.05
N ALA A 29 6.48 -1.91 -8.05
CA ALA A 29 5.99 -1.82 -6.67
C ALA A 29 4.70 -1.01 -6.59
N THR A 30 4.58 0.08 -7.35
CA THR A 30 3.33 0.84 -7.47
C THR A 30 2.20 -0.03 -7.99
N GLY A 31 2.46 -0.83 -9.03
CA GLY A 31 1.51 -1.80 -9.56
C GLY A 31 1.03 -2.82 -8.52
N ILE A 32 1.95 -3.35 -7.70
CA ILE A 32 1.62 -4.28 -6.60
C ILE A 32 0.67 -3.60 -5.61
N VAL A 33 1.01 -2.40 -5.14
CA VAL A 33 0.20 -1.67 -4.14
C VAL A 33 -1.17 -1.34 -4.72
N THR A 34 -1.25 -0.79 -5.93
CA THR A 34 -2.51 -0.41 -6.57
C THR A 34 -3.47 -1.61 -6.68
N GLN A 35 -2.99 -2.76 -7.18
CA GLN A 35 -3.84 -3.96 -7.28
C GLN A 35 -4.30 -4.48 -5.91
N TYR A 36 -3.46 -4.35 -4.88
CA TYR A 36 -3.87 -4.71 -3.53
C TYR A 36 -5.00 -3.78 -3.03
N MET A 37 -4.87 -2.47 -3.24
CA MET A 37 -5.86 -1.49 -2.80
C MET A 37 -7.15 -1.56 -3.61
N GLU A 38 -7.10 -1.82 -4.92
CA GLU A 38 -8.30 -2.06 -5.75
C GLU A 38 -9.09 -3.28 -5.27
N LYS A 39 -8.40 -4.31 -4.79
CA LYS A 39 -9.04 -5.55 -4.35
C LYS A 39 -9.54 -5.51 -2.91
N TYR A 40 -8.82 -4.83 -2.02
CA TYR A 40 -9.07 -4.87 -0.58
C TYR A 40 -9.39 -3.52 0.05
N GLY A 41 -9.46 -2.45 -0.75
CA GLY A 41 -9.79 -1.11 -0.28
C GLY A 41 -11.11 -1.10 0.48
N THR A 42 -11.06 -0.63 1.72
CA THR A 42 -12.20 -0.53 2.63
C THR A 42 -11.96 0.65 3.56
N ASP A 43 -13.03 1.23 4.09
CA ASP A 43 -12.95 2.25 5.13
C ASP A 43 -12.41 1.60 6.41
N CYS A 44 -11.13 1.82 6.68
CA CYS A 44 -10.42 1.23 7.81
C CYS A 44 -10.49 2.12 9.04
N ASN A 45 -10.55 3.44 8.87
CA ASN A 45 -10.59 4.38 9.98
C ASN A 45 -12.02 4.70 10.48
N GLY A 46 -13.05 4.32 9.72
CA GLY A 46 -14.47 4.52 10.02
C GLY A 46 -14.99 5.93 9.75
N ASP A 47 -14.33 6.71 8.88
CA ASP A 47 -14.71 8.10 8.59
C ASP A 47 -15.72 8.25 7.44
N GLY A 48 -16.09 7.15 6.80
CA GLY A 48 -17.06 7.09 5.71
C GLY A 48 -16.45 7.31 4.32
N LEU A 49 -15.13 7.47 4.20
CA LEU A 49 -14.40 7.53 2.94
C LEU A 49 -13.43 6.35 2.82
N VAL A 50 -12.96 6.10 1.60
CA VAL A 50 -11.83 5.20 1.34
C VAL A 50 -10.74 6.03 0.70
N ASP A 51 -9.71 6.37 1.48
CA ASP A 51 -8.69 7.32 1.07
C ASP A 51 -7.25 6.88 1.41
N CYS A 52 -6.31 7.83 1.35
CA CYS A 52 -4.90 7.59 1.60
C CYS A 52 -4.62 7.06 3.02
N VAL A 53 -5.41 7.46 4.02
CA VAL A 53 -5.30 6.96 5.40
C VAL A 53 -5.68 5.49 5.43
N ASP A 54 -6.79 5.10 4.79
CA ASP A 54 -7.24 3.71 4.75
C ASP A 54 -6.26 2.81 4.02
N TYR A 55 -5.78 3.24 2.85
CA TYR A 55 -4.77 2.48 2.11
C TYR A 55 -3.47 2.32 2.90
N THR A 56 -3.11 3.30 3.72
CA THR A 56 -1.93 3.20 4.60
C THR A 56 -2.18 2.23 5.76
N MET A 57 -3.36 2.28 6.39
CA MET A 57 -3.75 1.34 7.44
C MET A 57 -3.80 -0.09 6.93
N LEU A 58 -4.39 -0.29 5.74
CA LEU A 58 -4.46 -1.57 5.05
C LEU A 58 -3.06 -2.10 4.69
N HIS A 59 -2.17 -1.25 4.18
CA HIS A 59 -0.80 -1.64 3.84
C HIS A 59 0.01 -2.09 5.07
N VAL A 60 -0.09 -1.34 6.18
CA VAL A 60 0.73 -1.58 7.37
C VAL A 60 0.20 -2.73 8.22
N ASN A 61 -1.12 -2.82 8.39
CA ASN A 61 -1.72 -3.80 9.30
C ASN A 61 -2.12 -5.11 8.60
N GLY A 62 -2.33 -5.06 7.28
CA GLY A 62 -2.95 -6.10 6.46
C GLY A 62 -4.47 -6.14 6.59
N GLY A 63 -5.14 -6.73 5.60
CA GLY A 63 -6.61 -6.77 5.46
C GLY A 63 -7.39 -7.05 6.76
N PRO A 64 -7.23 -8.21 7.42
CA PRO A 64 -8.02 -8.58 8.59
C PRO A 64 -7.86 -7.65 9.81
N ARG A 65 -6.81 -6.84 9.85
CA ARG A 65 -6.49 -5.95 10.98
C ARG A 65 -6.46 -4.49 10.55
N CYS A 66 -7.06 -4.14 9.42
CA CYS A 66 -6.89 -2.81 8.85
C CYS A 66 -7.34 -1.71 9.81
N HIS A 67 -8.39 -1.95 10.62
CA HIS A 67 -8.89 -1.04 11.67
C HIS A 67 -7.91 -0.77 12.83
N GLY A 68 -6.74 -1.41 12.87
CA GLY A 68 -5.72 -1.13 13.86
C GLY A 68 -5.16 0.30 13.69
N ALA A 69 -5.08 1.07 14.77
CA ALA A 69 -4.50 2.41 14.70
C ALA A 69 -3.03 2.36 14.27
N LEU A 70 -2.63 3.27 13.37
CA LEU A 70 -1.22 3.46 13.03
C LEU A 70 -0.47 3.97 14.26
N GLY A 71 0.62 3.29 14.63
CA GLY A 71 1.40 3.60 15.83
C GLY A 71 2.81 4.09 15.55
N GLY A 72 3.43 4.66 16.60
CA GLY A 72 4.86 4.94 16.67
C GLY A 72 5.38 5.94 15.64
N THR A 73 6.67 5.82 15.33
CA THR A 73 7.38 6.73 14.42
C THR A 73 6.81 6.70 12.99
N PHE A 74 6.26 5.57 12.56
CA PHE A 74 5.63 5.46 11.24
C PHE A 74 4.44 6.41 11.13
N ALA A 75 3.49 6.35 12.06
CA ALA A 75 2.31 7.20 12.07
C ALA A 75 2.69 8.68 12.07
N THR A 76 3.62 9.07 12.93
CA THR A 76 4.11 10.45 13.02
C THR A 76 4.65 10.96 11.69
N ARG A 77 5.51 10.16 11.01
CA ARG A 77 6.09 10.55 9.73
C ARG A 77 5.04 10.59 8.62
N PHE A 78 4.15 9.61 8.58
CA PHE A 78 3.07 9.54 7.60
C PHE A 78 2.20 10.80 7.65
N TYR A 79 1.67 11.15 8.84
CA TYR A 79 0.83 12.34 8.99
C TYR A 79 1.58 13.65 8.74
N GLN A 80 2.88 13.71 9.04
CA GLN A 80 3.71 14.85 8.66
C GLN A 80 3.80 15.01 7.12
N CYS A 81 4.07 13.93 6.39
CA CYS A 81 4.14 13.94 4.93
C CYS A 81 2.78 14.30 4.29
N MET A 82 1.67 13.76 4.81
CA MET A 82 0.34 14.08 4.29
C MET A 82 0.03 15.57 4.42
N ARG A 83 0.29 16.18 5.58
CA ARG A 83 0.10 17.63 5.77
C ARG A 83 0.93 18.44 4.79
N GLN A 84 2.18 18.05 4.55
CA GLN A 84 3.04 18.73 3.57
C GLN A 84 2.49 18.63 2.14
N ARG A 85 1.87 17.50 1.76
CA ARG A 85 1.26 17.34 0.43
C ARG A 85 0.03 18.24 0.29
N GLN A 86 -0.84 18.29 1.30
CA GLN A 86 -2.03 19.16 1.30
C GLN A 86 -1.68 20.65 1.19
N LEU A 87 -0.55 21.07 1.76
CA LEU A 87 -0.08 22.46 1.69
C LEU A 87 0.57 22.83 0.34
N ARG A 88 0.80 21.86 -0.54
CA ARG A 88 1.45 22.06 -1.86
C ARG A 88 0.47 21.94 -3.04
N SER A 89 -0.82 21.79 -2.74
CA SER A 89 -1.92 21.61 -3.70
C SER A 89 -2.74 22.88 -3.87
#